data_AF-A0A957X1N5-F1
#
_entry.id   AF-A0A957X1N5-F1
#
_cell.length_a   1.000
_cell.length_b   1.000
_cell.length_c   1.000
_cell.angle_alpha   90.00
_cell.angle_beta   90.00
_cell.angle_gamma   90.00
#
_symmetry.space_group_name_H-M   'P 1'
#
loop_
_entity.id
_entity.type
_entity.pdbx_description
1 polymer ?
#
loop_
_entity_poly.entity_id
_entity_poly.type
_entity_poly.pdbx_seq_one_letter_code
_entity_poly.pdbx_strand_id
1 'polypeptide(L)'
;MQKILTSLLGVVGGMCSTFLIYQAVYAAPMLHDAPKGSEWVMADWMFLSFIIFAGAAFVAFLIALKSGYLSNLEDAKYYILDIDEADYYTPEWAREGGSQ
;
A
#
# COMPACT_ATOMS: atom_id res chain seq x y z
N MET A 1 20.77 -4.55 -14.22
CA MET A 1 19.90 -5.04 -13.13
C MET A 1 18.62 -4.19 -13.00
N GLN A 2 18.72 -2.87 -12.98
CA GLN A 2 17.57 -1.95 -12.84
C GLN A 2 16.52 -2.05 -13.97
N LYS A 3 16.94 -2.23 -15.24
CA LYS A 3 16.03 -2.45 -16.38
C LYS A 3 15.24 -3.76 -16.30
N ILE A 4 15.80 -4.78 -15.66
CA ILE A 4 15.14 -6.08 -15.46
C ILE A 4 14.10 -5.95 -14.35
N LEU A 5 14.41 -5.20 -13.29
CA LEU A 5 13.52 -4.98 -12.17
C LEU A 5 12.27 -4.16 -12.56
N THR A 6 12.44 -3.10 -13.35
CA THR A 6 11.30 -2.30 -13.84
C THR A 6 10.43 -3.07 -14.84
N SER A 7 11.04 -3.92 -15.67
CA SER A 7 10.31 -4.82 -16.57
C SER A 7 9.48 -5.85 -15.77
N LEU A 8 10.05 -6.42 -14.72
CA LEU A 8 9.38 -7.43 -13.89
C LEU A 8 8.21 -6.83 -13.08
N LEU A 9 8.38 -5.61 -12.55
CA LEU A 9 7.31 -4.85 -11.90
C LEU A 9 6.17 -4.51 -12.89
N GLY A 10 6.50 -4.13 -14.12
CA GLY A 10 5.51 -3.87 -15.17
C GLY A 10 4.72 -5.13 -15.55
N VAL A 11 5.39 -6.27 -15.67
CA VAL A 11 4.74 -7.57 -15.98
C VAL A 11 3.86 -8.04 -14.82
N VAL A 12 4.34 -7.98 -13.58
CA VAL A 12 3.54 -8.37 -12.40
C VAL A 12 2.33 -7.44 -12.23
N GLY A 13 2.52 -6.14 -12.39
CA GLY A 13 1.41 -5.17 -12.36
C GLY A 13 0.38 -5.41 -13.47
N GLY A 14 0.84 -5.71 -14.69
CA GLY A 14 -0.02 -6.09 -15.82
C GLY A 14 -0.79 -7.40 -15.58
N MET A 15 -0.15 -8.41 -14.98
CA MET A 15 -0.81 -9.67 -14.64
C MET A 15 -1.86 -9.50 -13.54
N CYS A 16 -1.56 -8.75 -12.48
CA CYS A 16 -2.53 -8.50 -11.42
C CYS A 16 -3.75 -7.71 -11.92
N SER A 17 -3.53 -6.68 -12.74
CA SER A 17 -4.62 -5.87 -13.29
C SER A 17 -5.52 -6.66 -14.25
N THR A 18 -4.94 -7.50 -15.11
CA THR A 18 -5.72 -8.39 -15.99
C THR A 18 -6.51 -9.44 -15.21
N PHE A 19 -5.92 -10.04 -14.17
CA PHE A 19 -6.63 -10.97 -13.29
C PHE A 19 -7.82 -10.33 -12.58
N LEU A 20 -7.66 -9.12 -12.05
CA LEU A 20 -8.72 -8.39 -11.35
C LEU A 20 -9.89 -8.03 -12.28
N ILE A 21 -9.60 -7.56 -13.50
CA ILE A 21 -10.62 -7.26 -14.50
C ILE A 21 -11.38 -8.52 -14.91
N TYR A 22 -10.66 -9.62 -15.16
CA TYR A 22 -11.28 -10.88 -15.55
C TYR A 22 -12.20 -11.41 -14.45
N GLN A 23 -11.75 -11.36 -13.20
CA GLN A 23 -12.53 -11.74 -12.04
C GLN A 23 -13.82 -10.92 -11.90
N ALA A 24 -13.79 -9.61 -12.20
CA ALA A 24 -14.94 -8.71 -11.97
C ALA A 24 -16.10 -9.01 -12.93
N VAL A 25 -15.77 -9.48 -14.14
CA VAL A 25 -16.75 -9.90 -15.14
C VAL A 25 -17.52 -11.15 -14.70
N TYR A 26 -16.85 -12.10 -14.02
CA TYR A 26 -17.50 -13.32 -13.52
C TYR A 26 -18.29 -13.10 -12.23
N ALA A 27 -17.96 -12.07 -11.46
CA ALA A 27 -18.57 -11.79 -10.17
C ALA A 27 -19.64 -10.69 -10.18
N ALA A 28 -19.97 -10.12 -11.34
CA ALA A 28 -21.10 -9.21 -11.45
C ALA A 28 -22.40 -10.02 -11.64
N PRO A 29 -23.19 -10.29 -10.59
CA PRO A 29 -24.56 -10.73 -10.81
C PRO A 29 -25.28 -9.52 -11.44
N MET A 30 -25.66 -9.64 -12.70
CA MET A 30 -26.67 -8.73 -13.21
C MET A 30 -27.96 -9.04 -12.45
N LEU A 31 -28.58 -7.99 -11.91
CA LEU A 31 -29.94 -7.94 -11.36
C LEU A 31 -30.14 -8.29 -9.87
N HIS A 32 -31.16 -7.59 -9.36
CA HIS A 32 -31.73 -7.54 -8.02
C HIS A 32 -32.17 -8.90 -7.41
N ASP A 33 -32.02 -10.00 -8.15
CA ASP A 33 -32.35 -11.38 -7.78
C ASP A 33 -31.06 -12.22 -7.74
N ALA A 34 -30.28 -12.09 -6.67
CA ALA A 34 -29.12 -12.94 -6.47
C ALA A 34 -29.60 -14.38 -6.13
N PRO A 35 -29.19 -15.41 -6.88
CA PRO A 35 -29.57 -16.79 -6.58
C PRO A 35 -29.02 -17.22 -5.22
N LYS A 36 -29.74 -18.08 -4.50
CA LYS A 36 -29.30 -18.62 -3.19
C LYS A 36 -27.90 -19.24 -3.32
N GLY A 37 -26.97 -18.83 -2.46
CA GLY A 37 -25.56 -19.24 -2.52
C GLY A 37 -24.62 -18.22 -3.16
N SER A 38 -25.15 -17.10 -3.67
CA SER A 38 -24.33 -15.99 -4.17
C SER A 38 -23.41 -15.38 -3.09
N GLU A 39 -23.74 -15.52 -1.81
CA GLU A 39 -22.89 -15.05 -0.72
C GLU A 39 -21.50 -15.72 -0.71
N TRP A 40 -21.42 -16.99 -1.12
CA TRP A 40 -20.17 -17.74 -1.19
C TRP A 40 -19.32 -17.30 -2.39
N VAL A 41 -19.98 -17.00 -3.52
CA VAL A 41 -19.32 -16.44 -4.70
C VAL A 41 -18.70 -15.07 -4.34
N MET A 42 -19.43 -14.23 -3.61
CA MET A 42 -18.93 -12.93 -3.17
C MET A 42 -17.79 -13.05 -2.14
N ALA A 43 -17.89 -13.99 -1.20
CA ALA A 43 -16.85 -14.25 -0.20
C ALA A 43 -15.55 -14.75 -0.85
N ASP A 44 -15.64 -15.70 -1.78
CA ASP A 44 -14.49 -16.21 -2.54
C ASP A 44 -13.83 -15.09 -3.35
N TRP A 45 -14.64 -14.18 -3.91
CA TRP A 45 -14.16 -13.05 -4.69
C TRP A 45 -13.39 -12.03 -3.86
N MET A 46 -13.91 -11.69 -2.69
CA MET A 46 -13.22 -10.82 -1.73
C MET A 46 -11.92 -11.46 -1.26
N PHE A 47 -11.95 -12.76 -0.96
CA PHE A 47 -10.77 -13.50 -0.50
C PHE A 47 -9.67 -13.58 -1.57
N LEU A 48 -10.02 -13.92 -2.81
CA LEU A 48 -9.09 -13.94 -3.94
C LEU A 48 -8.48 -12.57 -4.20
N SER A 49 -9.31 -11.52 -4.22
CA SER A 49 -8.86 -10.15 -4.41
C SER A 49 -7.87 -9.74 -3.30
N PHE A 50 -8.23 -10.00 -2.05
CA PHE A 50 -7.38 -9.72 -0.90
C PHE A 50 -6.01 -10.43 -1.01
N ILE A 51 -6.00 -11.73 -1.36
CA ILE A 51 -4.76 -12.49 -1.51
C ILE A 51 -3.89 -11.95 -2.65
N ILE A 52 -4.50 -11.59 -3.78
CA ILE A 52 -3.76 -11.02 -4.93
C ILE A 52 -3.10 -9.70 -4.52
N PHE A 53 -3.82 -8.81 -3.85
CA PHE A 53 -3.25 -7.54 -3.38
C PHE A 53 -2.20 -7.74 -2.29
N ALA A 54 -2.45 -8.60 -1.31
CA ALA A 54 -1.49 -8.91 -0.24
C ALA A 54 -0.22 -9.53 -0.82
N GLY A 55 -0.35 -10.46 -1.77
CA GLY A 55 0.77 -11.08 -2.47
C GLY A 55 1.57 -10.07 -3.29
N ALA A 56 0.90 -9.21 -4.07
CA ALA A 56 1.56 -8.17 -4.84
C ALA A 56 2.30 -7.16 -3.93
N ALA A 57 1.67 -6.73 -2.83
CA ALA A 57 2.29 -5.85 -1.84
C ALA A 57 3.50 -6.52 -1.19
N PHE A 58 3.42 -7.81 -0.87
CA PHE A 58 4.53 -8.56 -0.30
C PHE A 58 5.71 -8.68 -1.27
N VAL A 59 5.45 -8.98 -2.55
CA VAL A 59 6.51 -9.00 -3.57
C VAL A 59 7.15 -7.62 -3.74
N ALA A 60 6.34 -6.56 -3.80
CA ALA A 60 6.86 -5.19 -3.86
C ALA A 60 7.72 -4.84 -2.63
N PHE A 61 7.30 -5.27 -1.44
CA PHE A 61 8.06 -5.11 -0.21
C PHE A 61 9.41 -5.85 -0.26
N LEU A 62 9.44 -7.10 -0.72
CA LEU A 62 10.69 -7.86 -0.88
C LEU A 62 11.64 -7.21 -1.88
N ILE A 63 11.11 -6.66 -2.98
CA ILE A 63 11.88 -5.87 -3.94
C ILE A 63 12.47 -4.63 -3.25
N ALA A 64 11.65 -3.88 -2.51
CA ALA A 64 12.08 -2.69 -1.80
C ALA A 64 13.18 -2.98 -0.76
N LEU A 65 13.02 -4.08 -0.02
CA LEU A 65 13.97 -4.56 0.97
C LEU A 65 15.30 -4.96 0.31
N LYS A 66 15.27 -5.74 -0.77
CA LYS A 66 16.48 -6.12 -1.51
C LYS A 66 17.17 -4.92 -2.16
N SER A 67 16.41 -3.93 -2.61
CA SER A 67 16.93 -2.71 -3.23
C SER A 67 17.43 -1.67 -2.23
N GLY A 68 17.29 -1.92 -0.91
CA GLY A 68 17.80 -1.04 0.14
C GLY A 68 16.95 0.21 0.38
N TYR A 69 15.74 0.30 -0.18
CA TYR A 69 14.83 1.44 0.04
C TYR A 69 14.36 1.57 1.50
N LEU A 70 14.49 0.50 2.28
CA LEU A 70 14.09 0.45 3.69
C LEU A 70 15.26 0.66 4.66
N SER A 71 16.46 0.96 4.15
CA SER A 71 17.67 1.14 4.98
C SER A 71 17.62 2.37 5.88
N ASN A 72 16.79 3.37 5.55
CA ASN A 72 16.67 4.63 6.28
C ASN A 72 15.37 4.71 7.13
N LEU A 73 14.72 3.57 7.41
CA LEU A 73 13.45 3.55 8.16
C LEU A 73 13.56 4.18 9.56
N GLU A 74 14.72 4.06 10.20
CA GLU A 74 14.95 4.61 11.54
C GLU A 74 14.98 6.15 11.53
N ASP A 75 15.60 6.75 10.52
CA ASP A 75 15.65 8.21 10.35
C ASP A 75 14.29 8.76 9.86
N ALA A 76 13.61 8.02 8.97
CA ALA A 76 12.31 8.41 8.43
C ALA A 76 11.17 8.43 9.48
N LYS A 77 11.34 7.75 10.63
CA LYS A 77 10.39 7.78 11.75
C LYS A 77 10.15 9.19 12.28
N TYR A 78 11.18 10.03 12.26
CA TYR A 78 11.13 11.35 12.88
C TYR A 78 10.40 12.38 12.02
N TYR A 79 10.38 12.22 10.69
CA TYR A 79 9.73 13.16 9.77
C TYR A 79 8.21 13.24 9.90
N ILE A 80 7.53 12.18 10.35
CA ILE A 80 6.06 12.15 10.45
C ILE A 80 5.57 12.79 11.76
N LEU A 81 6.45 12.89 12.77
CA LEU A 81 6.15 13.50 14.07
C LEU A 81 6.73 14.90 14.22
N ASP A 82 7.48 15.37 13.22
CA ASP A 82 7.98 16.75 13.17
C ASP A 82 6.82 17.64 12.71
N ILE A 83 6.01 18.05 13.68
CA ILE A 83 4.97 19.05 13.47
C ILE A 83 5.69 20.40 13.47
N ASP A 84 5.95 20.93 12.27
CA ASP A 84 6.52 22.27 12.07
C ASP A 84 5.43 23.33 12.33
N GLU A 85 4.92 23.34 13.56
CA GLU A 85 4.03 24.36 14.06
C GLU A 85 4.87 25.51 14.61
N ALA A 86 4.52 26.73 14.20
CA ALA A 86 5.06 27.91 14.85
C ALA A 86 4.69 27.84 16.33
N ASP A 87 5.70 27.82 17.19
CA ASP A 87 5.49 27.72 18.63
C ASP A 87 4.84 29.02 19.15
N TYR A 88 3.51 29.00 19.25
CA TYR A 88 2.69 30.12 19.74
C TYR A 88 2.58 30.13 21.27
N TYR A 89 3.01 29.06 21.95
CA TYR A 89 2.77 28.87 23.37
C TYR A 89 4.03 29.05 24.22
N THR A 90 5.22 28.96 23.63
CA THR A 90 6.46 29.30 24.34
C THR A 90 6.65 30.82 24.39
N PRO A 91 6.59 31.43 25.57
CA PRO A 91 6.79 32.86 25.71
C PRO A 91 8.26 33.25 25.48
N GLU A 92 8.47 34.47 24.99
CA GLU A 92 9.78 35.01 24.60
C GLU A 92 10.89 34.85 25.67
N TRP A 93 10.55 35.00 26.94
CA TRP A 93 11.47 34.86 28.08
C TRP A 93 11.97 33.43 28.32
N ALA A 94 11.28 32.40 27.81
CA ALA A 94 11.68 30.99 27.91
C ALA A 94 12.52 30.55 26.71
N ARG A 95 12.52 31.33 25.62
CA ARG A 95 13.21 31.01 24.36
C ARG A 95 14.73 31.20 24.45
N GLU A 96 15.19 32.02 25.38
CA GLU A 96 16.61 32.39 25.54
C GLU A 96 17.42 31.42 26.43
N GLY A 97 16.79 30.37 26.98
CA GLY A 97 17.44 29.42 27.89
C GLY A 97 17.95 28.11 27.27
N GLY A 98 17.72 27.90 25.96
CA GLY A 98 17.92 26.60 25.30
C GLY A 98 18.95 26.57 24.17
N SER A 99 19.82 27.59 24.06
CA SER A 99 20.90 27.61 23.05
C SER A 99 22.27 27.39 23.71
N GLN A 100 22.61 26.13 23.96
CA GLN A 100 23.96 25.57 23.88
C GLN A 100 23.91 24.15 23.34
#